data_AF-G0MY94-F1
#
_entry.id   AF-G0MY94-F1
#
_cell.length_a   1.000
_cell.length_b   1.000
_cell.length_c   1.000
_cell.angle_alpha   90.00
_cell.angle_beta   90.00
_cell.angle_gamma   90.00
#
_symmetry.space_group_name_H-M   'P 1'
#
loop_
_entity.id
_entity.type
_entity.pdbx_description
1 polymer ?
#
loop_
_entity_poly.entity_id
_entity_poly.type
_entity_poly.pdbx_seq_one_letter_code
_entity_poly.pdbx_strand_id
1 'polypeptide(L)'
;MAARYRQLNMTFHELHAIAEMFFEVDDFLCSLEDRGIVFDENVNRIRRMRRMLRNIFLLGCRPMTAIGQRALCQFVDRFDIYFFELLDLYLT
;
A
#
# COMPACT_ATOMS: atom_id res chain seq x y z
N MET A 1 31.74 -14.72 -3.87
CA MET A 1 31.15 -14.91 -2.53
C MET A 1 29.76 -14.27 -2.49
N ALA A 2 28.74 -14.95 -3.03
CA ALA A 2 27.37 -14.49 -2.94
C ALA A 2 26.80 -14.93 -1.58
N ALA A 3 26.82 -14.03 -0.60
CA ALA A 3 26.07 -14.22 0.62
C ALA A 3 24.61 -14.50 0.24
N ARG A 4 24.15 -15.74 0.48
CA ARG A 4 22.77 -16.16 0.29
C ARG A 4 21.86 -15.12 0.95
N TYR A 5 21.15 -14.33 0.15
CA TYR A 5 20.12 -13.45 0.66
C TYR A 5 19.09 -14.32 1.38
N ARG A 6 18.96 -14.15 2.71
CA ARG A 6 17.91 -14.81 3.49
C ARG A 6 16.59 -14.36 2.90
N GLN A 7 15.87 -15.29 2.29
CA GLN A 7 14.54 -15.05 1.77
C GLN A 7 13.55 -15.14 2.94
N LEU A 8 12.58 -14.23 2.97
CA LEU A 8 11.62 -14.05 4.05
C LEU A 8 10.22 -13.97 3.41
N ASN A 9 9.24 -14.64 4.01
CA ASN A 9 7.84 -14.51 3.64
C ASN A 9 7.19 -13.49 4.56
N MET A 10 6.16 -12.80 4.08
CA MET A 10 5.28 -12.06 4.98
C MET A 10 4.54 -13.04 5.88
N THR A 11 4.38 -12.64 7.13
CA THR A 11 3.47 -13.28 8.08
C THR A 11 2.03 -13.05 7.65
N PHE A 12 1.13 -13.91 8.13
CA PHE A 12 -0.30 -13.74 7.93
C PHE A 12 -0.79 -12.37 8.44
N HIS A 13 -0.26 -11.90 9.57
CA HIS A 13 -0.61 -10.59 10.14
C HIS A 13 -0.20 -9.43 9.23
N GLU A 14 1.01 -9.45 8.67
CA GLU A 14 1.45 -8.42 7.71
C GLU A 14 0.57 -8.43 6.45
N LEU A 15 0.23 -9.61 5.93
CA LEU A 15 -0.64 -9.72 4.76
C LEU A 15 -2.06 -9.21 5.04
N HIS A 16 -2.60 -9.50 6.23
CA HIS A 16 -3.91 -9.04 6.65
C HIS A 16 -3.98 -7.51 6.74
N ALA A 17 -2.99 -6.87 7.38
CA ALA A 17 -2.92 -5.41 7.49
C ALA A 17 -2.85 -4.73 6.10
N ILE A 18 -2.05 -5.29 5.18
CA ILE A 18 -1.99 -4.79 3.79
C ILE A 18 -3.33 -4.95 3.07
N ALA A 19 -4.07 -6.02 3.36
CA ALA A 19 -5.39 -6.25 2.77
C ALA A 19 -6.42 -5.22 3.28
N GLU A 20 -6.46 -4.96 4.59
CA GLU A 20 -7.33 -3.93 5.19
C GLU A 20 -7.06 -2.56 4.57
N MET A 21 -5.79 -2.16 4.53
CA MET A 21 -5.35 -0.92 3.91
C MET A 21 -5.75 -0.83 2.43
N PHE A 22 -5.66 -1.94 1.66
CA PHE A 22 -6.10 -1.96 0.27
C PHE A 22 -7.60 -1.66 0.12
N PHE A 23 -8.44 -2.20 1.02
CA PHE A 23 -9.87 -1.95 1.01
C PHE A 23 -10.23 -0.54 1.43
N GLU A 24 -9.60 -0.01 2.50
CA GLU A 24 -9.82 1.36 2.94
C GLU A 24 -9.51 2.39 1.84
N VAL A 25 -8.45 2.15 1.07
CA VAL A 25 -8.09 3.00 -0.07
C VAL A 25 -9.11 2.91 -1.20
N ASP A 26 -9.69 1.73 -1.42
CA ASP A 26 -10.74 1.55 -2.44
C ASP A 26 -12.00 2.32 -2.05
N ASP A 27 -12.43 2.18 -0.81
CA ASP A 27 -13.58 2.90 -0.25
C ASP A 27 -13.36 4.42 -0.30
N PHE A 28 -12.16 4.88 0.09
CA PHE A 28 -11.78 6.29 -0.02
C PHE A 28 -11.85 6.78 -1.47
N LEU A 29 -11.26 6.06 -2.42
CA LEU A 29 -11.29 6.42 -3.84
C LEU A 29 -12.71 6.47 -4.39
N CYS A 30 -13.57 5.51 -4.05
CA CYS A 30 -14.99 5.54 -4.41
C CYS A 30 -15.68 6.79 -3.84
N SER A 31 -15.41 7.15 -2.58
CA SER A 31 -16.00 8.34 -1.96
C SER A 31 -15.58 9.65 -2.65
N LEU A 32 -14.36 9.71 -3.19
CA LEU A 32 -13.90 10.86 -3.97
C LEU A 32 -14.56 10.92 -5.34
N GLU A 33 -14.74 9.77 -5.99
CA GLU A 33 -15.45 9.67 -7.27
C GLU A 33 -16.91 10.11 -7.13
N ASP A 34 -17.61 9.70 -6.07
CA ASP A 34 -18.97 10.14 -5.76
C ASP A 34 -19.08 11.65 -5.52
N ARG A 35 -18.02 12.27 -5.01
CA ARG A 35 -17.89 13.73 -4.83
C ARG A 35 -17.45 14.48 -6.10
N GLY A 36 -17.17 13.76 -7.19
CA GLY A 36 -16.68 14.35 -8.45
C GLY A 36 -15.19 14.71 -8.46
N ILE A 37 -14.40 14.26 -7.47
CA ILE A 37 -12.97 14.54 -7.33
C ILE A 37 -12.17 13.43 -8.04
N VAL A 38 -12.11 13.49 -9.38
CA VAL A 38 -11.55 12.41 -10.19
C VAL A 38 -10.18 12.74 -10.80
N PHE A 39 -9.88 14.03 -10.98
CA PHE A 39 -8.72 14.55 -11.70
C PHE A 39 -7.79 15.38 -10.80
N ASP A 40 -7.35 14.79 -9.70
CA ASP A 40 -6.39 15.38 -8.78
C ASP A 40 -5.07 14.60 -8.79
N GLU A 41 -3.94 15.29 -8.65
CA GLU A 41 -2.61 14.66 -8.60
C GLU A 41 -2.47 13.67 -7.43
N ASN A 42 -3.04 14.02 -6.26
CA ASN A 42 -3.09 13.16 -5.10
C ASN A 42 -3.94 11.92 -5.34
N VAL A 43 -5.09 12.09 -6.00
CA VAL A 43 -5.96 10.96 -6.40
C VAL A 43 -5.23 10.03 -7.37
N ASN A 44 -4.48 10.58 -8.32
CA ASN A 44 -3.66 9.76 -9.22
C ASN A 44 -2.48 9.07 -8.53
N ARG A 45 -1.92 9.70 -7.48
CA ARG A 45 -0.87 9.10 -6.67
C ARG A 45 -1.41 7.96 -5.80
N ILE A 46 -2.54 8.15 -5.12
CA ILE A 46 -3.14 7.10 -4.29
C ILE A 46 -3.63 5.92 -5.14
N ARG A 47 -4.18 6.16 -6.35
CA ARG A 47 -4.48 5.09 -7.32
C ARG A 47 -3.24 4.25 -7.71
N ARG A 48 -2.07 4.89 -7.86
CA ARG A 48 -0.80 4.17 -8.13
C ARG A 48 -0.37 3.35 -6.92
N MET A 49 -0.47 3.90 -5.73
CA MET A 49 -0.12 3.20 -4.48
C MET A 49 -1.06 2.03 -4.21
N ARG A 50 -2.37 2.16 -4.47
CA ARG A 50 -3.34 1.06 -4.44
C ARG A 50 -2.92 -0.10 -5.34
N ARG A 51 -2.44 0.16 -6.56
CA ARG A 51 -1.94 -0.89 -7.45
C ARG A 51 -0.72 -1.61 -6.87
N MET A 52 0.14 -0.88 -6.15
CA MET A 52 1.27 -1.48 -5.45
C MET A 52 0.80 -2.37 -4.28
N LEU A 53 -0.13 -1.89 -3.46
CA LEU A 53 -0.75 -2.68 -2.38
C LEU A 53 -1.37 -3.97 -2.92
N ARG A 54 -2.11 -3.90 -4.04
CA ARG A 54 -2.66 -5.09 -4.71
C ARG A 54 -1.56 -6.08 -5.11
N ASN A 55 -0.46 -5.61 -5.68
CA ASN A 55 0.64 -6.48 -6.07
C ASN A 55 1.31 -7.14 -4.86
N ILE A 56 1.47 -6.39 -3.77
CA ILE A 56 2.01 -6.91 -2.51
C ILE A 56 1.06 -7.96 -1.94
N PHE A 57 -0.25 -7.70 -1.91
CA PHE A 57 -1.25 -8.66 -1.46
C PHE A 57 -1.23 -9.95 -2.29
N LEU A 58 -1.21 -9.85 -3.62
CA LEU A 58 -1.22 -11.01 -4.53
C LEU A 58 0.08 -11.82 -4.52
N LEU A 59 1.22 -11.17 -4.27
CA LEU A 59 2.54 -11.80 -4.33
C LEU A 59 3.15 -12.01 -2.94
N GLY A 60 2.48 -11.58 -1.87
CA GLY A 60 3.01 -11.47 -0.52
C GLY A 60 3.36 -12.79 0.15
N CYS A 61 2.80 -13.89 -0.35
CA CYS A 61 3.16 -15.25 0.06
C CYS A 61 4.45 -15.75 -0.60
N ARG A 62 5.02 -15.01 -1.55
CA ARG A 62 6.29 -15.37 -2.20
C ARG A 62 7.47 -14.91 -1.34
N PRO A 63 8.56 -15.70 -1.30
CA PRO A 63 9.76 -15.29 -0.59
C PRO A 63 10.36 -14.02 -1.20
N MET A 64 10.60 -13.03 -0.37
CA MET A 64 11.27 -11.78 -0.70
C MET A 64 12.68 -11.77 -0.13
N THR A 65 13.60 -11.04 -0.75
CA THR A 65 14.92 -10.80 -0.13
C THR A 65 14.76 -9.89 1.09
N ALA A 66 15.70 -9.93 2.03
CA ALA A 66 15.72 -8.99 3.17
C ALA A 66 15.77 -7.50 2.75
N ILE A 67 16.25 -7.20 1.54
CA ILE A 67 16.18 -5.85 0.96
C ILE A 67 14.74 -5.55 0.52
N GLY A 68 14.10 -6.50 -0.17
CA GLY A 68 12.70 -6.39 -0.58
C GLY A 68 11.74 -6.21 0.61
N GLN A 69 11.94 -6.96 1.70
CA GLN A 69 11.11 -6.81 2.90
C GLN A 69 11.30 -5.44 3.56
N ARG A 70 12.54 -4.93 3.67
CA ARG A 70 12.76 -3.57 4.20
C ARG A 70 12.14 -2.49 3.32
N ALA A 71 12.26 -2.62 1.99
CA ALA A 71 11.62 -1.70 1.07
C ALA A 71 10.09 -1.73 1.18
N LEU A 72 9.51 -2.91 1.43
CA LEU A 72 8.09 -3.07 1.68
C LEU A 72 7.66 -2.36 2.98
N CYS A 73 8.35 -2.60 4.10
CA CYS A 73 8.03 -1.91 5.36
C CYS A 73 8.09 -0.39 5.19
N GLN A 74 9.14 0.14 4.55
CA GLN A 74 9.27 1.57 4.27
C GLN A 74 8.16 2.10 3.35
N PHE A 75 7.70 1.28 2.41
CA PHE A 75 6.56 1.65 1.55
C PHE A 75 5.27 1.75 2.37
N VAL A 76 5.00 0.79 3.25
CA VAL A 76 3.82 0.76 4.13
C VAL A 76 3.84 1.96 5.09
N ASP A 77 4.97 2.22 5.75
CA ASP A 77 5.09 3.36 6.69
C ASP A 77 4.82 4.71 5.99
N ARG A 78 5.39 4.89 4.79
CA ARG A 78 5.16 6.11 3.99
C ARG A 78 3.75 6.17 3.43
N PHE A 79 3.15 5.01 3.17
CA PHE A 79 1.79 4.92 2.69
C PHE A 79 0.83 5.42 3.76
N ASP A 80 0.93 4.92 5.00
CA ASP A 80 0.05 5.31 6.09
C ASP A 80 0.06 6.81 6.31
N ILE A 81 1.24 7.41 6.46
CA ILE A 81 1.39 8.85 6.68
C ILE A 81 0.67 9.63 5.57
N TYR A 82 0.95 9.29 4.30
CA TYR A 82 0.35 9.99 3.17
C TYR A 82 -1.16 9.77 3.08
N PHE A 83 -1.66 8.57 3.38
CA PHE A 83 -3.08 8.27 3.33
C PHE A 83 -3.86 9.06 4.37
N PHE A 84 -3.36 9.14 5.61
CA PHE A 84 -3.97 9.98 6.65
C PHE A 84 -3.98 11.47 6.28
N GLU A 85 -2.89 11.99 5.69
CA GLU A 85 -2.87 13.37 5.17
C GLU A 85 -3.95 13.61 4.10
N LEU A 86 -4.24 12.62 3.24
CA LEU A 86 -5.31 12.74 2.25
C LEU A 86 -6.70 12.64 2.85
N LEU A 87 -6.89 11.78 3.86
CA LEU A 87 -8.15 11.70 4.58
C LEU A 87 -8.49 13.06 5.21
N ASP A 88 -7.51 13.68 5.88
CA ASP A 88 -7.65 15.02 6.46
C ASP A 88 -7.94 16.09 5.39
N LEU A 89 -7.33 15.97 4.20
CA LEU A 89 -7.55 16.95 3.13
C LEU A 89 -8.95 16.88 2.50
N TYR A 90 -9.52 15.68 2.34
CA TYR A 90 -10.74 15.50 1.55
C TYR A 90 -11.99 15.14 2.36
N LEU A 91 -11.85 14.66 3.60
CA LEU A 91 -12.99 14.25 4.43
C LEU A 91 -13.31 15.23 5.56
N THR A 92 -12.50 16.26 5.76
CA THR A 92 -12.76 17.38 6.68
C THR A 92 -13.45 18.55 5.97
#